data_AF-A0A7Y0N081-F1
#
_entry.id   AF-A0A7Y0N081-F1
#
_cell.length_a   1.000
_cell.length_b   1.000
_cell.length_c   1.000
_cell.angle_alpha   90.00
_cell.angle_beta   90.00
_cell.angle_gamma   90.00
#
_symmetry.space_group_name_H-M   'P 1'
#
loop_
_entity.id
_entity.type
_entity.pdbx_description
1 polymer ?
#
loop_
_entity_poly.entity_id
_entity_poly.type
_entity_poly.pdbx_seq_one_letter_code
_entity_poly.pdbx_strand_id
1 'polypeptide(L)'
;MKLNELIELYPHFTKQQLIRLRTTFNNIKSRCNSKSHHHKHYHHVDFNFTALNSFIDFILSEKEKGRDYFQIKDPNICRIFDQGAYSPTNCIIRSRKANIRESSGYEFKIYDSLTGKVEYFNSVRLFYEINKNVLDISLATLYRRIKDNKIINVNDGVTFGYIKISYIK
;
A
#
# COMPACT_ATOMS: atom_id res chain seq x y z
N MET A 1 15.57 19.46 -6.50
CA MET A 1 14.77 19.63 -7.73
C MET A 1 13.87 20.84 -7.58
N LYS A 2 13.96 21.76 -8.54
CA LYS A 2 13.14 22.98 -8.59
C LYS A 2 11.74 22.62 -9.09
N LEU A 3 10.77 23.53 -8.88
CA LEU A 3 9.38 23.29 -9.31
C LEU A 3 9.23 23.27 -10.84
N ASN A 4 10.02 24.05 -11.57
CA ASN A 4 9.94 24.11 -13.04
C ASN A 4 10.39 22.78 -13.66
N GLU A 5 11.49 22.19 -13.15
CA GLU A 5 11.97 20.85 -13.55
C GLU A 5 10.89 19.78 -13.33
N LEU A 6 10.11 19.86 -12.24
CA LEU A 6 9.00 18.96 -11.97
C LEU A 6 7.84 19.11 -12.96
N ILE A 7 7.54 20.33 -13.38
CA ILE A 7 6.46 20.61 -14.34
C ILE A 7 6.83 20.04 -15.72
N GLU A 8 8.09 20.16 -16.12
CA GLU A 8 8.60 19.60 -17.37
C GLU A 8 8.56 18.06 -17.37
N LEU A 9 8.97 17.42 -16.28
CA LEU A 9 8.98 15.95 -16.15
C LEU A 9 7.56 15.36 -16.00
N TYR A 10 6.63 16.09 -15.37
CA TYR A 10 5.28 15.60 -15.06
C TYR A 10 4.20 16.58 -15.55
N PRO A 11 4.08 16.81 -16.87
CA PRO A 11 3.22 17.86 -17.42
C PRO A 11 1.72 17.60 -17.22
N HIS A 12 1.33 16.35 -16.91
CA HIS A 12 -0.05 15.97 -16.63
C HIS A 12 -0.52 16.36 -15.21
N PHE A 13 0.39 16.79 -14.34
CA PHE A 13 0.03 17.37 -13.04
C PHE A 13 0.02 18.90 -13.10
N THR A 14 -0.99 19.49 -12.47
CA THR A 14 -1.01 20.93 -12.26
C THR A 14 0.10 21.35 -11.28
N LYS A 15 0.53 22.62 -11.38
CA LYS A 15 1.50 23.21 -10.44
C LYS A 15 1.10 23.00 -8.97
N GLN A 16 -0.18 23.15 -8.64
CA GLN A 16 -0.69 22.96 -7.27
C GLN A 16 -0.59 21.49 -6.81
N GLN A 17 -0.87 20.54 -7.70
CA GLN A 17 -0.71 19.11 -7.40
C GLN A 17 0.76 18.78 -7.12
N LEU A 18 1.69 19.28 -7.92
CA LEU A 18 3.13 19.08 -7.72
C LEU A 18 3.63 19.68 -6.40
N ILE A 19 3.16 20.89 -6.05
CA ILE A 19 3.47 21.51 -4.75
C ILE A 19 2.95 20.63 -3.61
N ARG A 20 1.71 20.12 -3.71
CA ARG A 20 1.13 19.24 -2.70
C ARG A 20 1.94 17.95 -2.53
N LEU A 21 2.34 17.30 -3.62
CA LEU A 21 3.16 16.09 -3.55
C LEU A 21 4.53 16.37 -2.92
N ARG A 22 5.17 17.48 -3.28
CA ARG A 22 6.44 17.92 -2.67
C ARG A 22 6.30 18.15 -1.17
N THR A 23 5.24 18.82 -0.74
CA THR A 23 4.96 19.04 0.68
C THR A 23 4.74 17.72 1.41
N THR A 24 3.94 16.81 0.85
CA THR A 24 3.71 15.48 1.42
C THR A 24 5.01 14.68 1.55
N PHE A 25 5.85 14.65 0.51
CA PHE A 25 7.16 14.00 0.53
C PHE A 25 8.03 14.52 1.67
N ASN A 26 8.20 15.84 1.76
CA ASN A 26 9.03 16.47 2.80
C ASN A 26 8.47 16.22 4.21
N ASN A 27 7.15 16.26 4.38
CA ASN A 27 6.50 16.01 5.67
C ASN A 27 6.63 14.57 6.14
N ILE A 28 6.64 13.59 5.24
CA ILE A 28 6.91 12.20 5.62
C ILE A 28 8.39 12.06 5.98
N LYS A 29 9.28 12.56 5.11
CA LYS A 29 10.73 12.51 5.31
C LYS A 29 11.17 13.14 6.63
N SER A 30 10.59 14.28 7.02
CA SER A 30 10.94 14.97 8.27
C SER A 30 10.49 14.25 9.54
N ARG A 31 9.47 13.39 9.46
CA ARG A 31 8.98 12.57 10.59
C ARG A 31 9.83 11.32 10.79
N CYS A 32 10.26 10.69 9.69
CA CYS A 32 11.09 9.49 9.69
C CYS A 32 12.42 9.74 10.40
N ASN A 33 12.81 8.85 11.32
CA ASN A 33 13.99 8.97 12.17
C ASN A 33 14.09 10.30 12.94
N SER A 34 12.96 11.00 13.13
CA SER A 34 12.90 12.24 13.91
C SER A 34 13.14 11.93 15.37
N LYS A 35 13.97 12.73 16.07
CA LYS A 35 14.15 12.62 17.54
C LYS A 35 13.03 13.32 18.33
N SER A 36 12.06 13.93 17.65
CA SER A 36 10.96 14.66 18.28
C SER A 36 10.03 13.72 19.04
N HIS A 37 9.64 14.07 20.26
CA HIS A 37 8.68 13.31 21.06
C HIS A 37 7.29 13.27 20.41
N HIS A 38 6.93 14.28 19.62
CA HIS A 38 5.69 14.31 18.85
C HIS A 38 5.64 13.27 17.72
N HIS A 39 6.79 12.67 17.37
CA HIS A 39 6.93 11.67 16.31
C HIS A 39 7.52 10.36 16.81
N LYS A 40 7.28 10.00 18.07
CA LYS A 40 7.76 8.75 18.70
C LYS A 40 7.57 7.49 17.85
N HIS A 41 6.44 7.38 17.15
CA HIS A 41 6.13 6.23 16.28
C HIS A 41 6.99 6.15 14.99
N TYR A 42 7.78 7.18 14.71
CA TYR A 42 8.63 7.29 13.51
C TYR A 42 10.14 7.26 13.85
N HIS A 43 10.51 7.09 15.13
CA HIS A 43 11.92 7.14 15.59
C HIS A 43 12.82 6.10 14.92
N HIS A 44 12.26 4.94 14.54
CA HIS A 44 12.96 3.83 13.91
C HIS A 44 12.40 3.53 12.51
N VAL A 45 11.80 4.53 11.88
CA VAL A 45 11.17 4.37 10.57
C VAL A 45 12.03 5.06 9.54
N ASP A 46 12.60 4.27 8.64
CA ASP A 46 13.39 4.78 7.53
C ASP A 46 12.52 5.35 6.41
N PHE A 47 13.10 6.31 5.70
CA PHE A 47 12.53 6.92 4.50
C PHE A 47 13.37 6.57 3.28
N ASN A 48 12.88 5.59 2.52
CA ASN A 48 13.58 4.96 1.39
C ASN A 48 13.00 5.40 0.03
N PHE A 49 12.30 6.54 -0.04
CA PHE A 49 12.09 7.22 -1.32
C PHE A 49 13.36 8.02 -1.64
N THR A 50 14.11 7.57 -2.65
CA THR A 50 15.44 8.11 -3.00
C THR A 50 15.38 9.59 -3.37
N ALA A 51 14.35 10.00 -4.10
CA ALA A 51 14.14 11.37 -4.52
C ALA A 51 12.65 11.68 -4.78
N LEU A 52 12.32 12.96 -4.96
CA LEU A 52 10.94 13.40 -5.16
C LEU A 52 10.31 12.82 -6.44
N ASN A 53 11.08 12.65 -7.51
CA ASN A 53 10.63 11.96 -8.73
C ASN A 53 10.19 10.52 -8.42
N SER A 54 11.01 9.73 -7.69
CA SER A 54 10.64 8.36 -7.29
C SER A 54 9.34 8.29 -6.48
N PHE A 55 9.05 9.34 -5.70
CA PHE A 55 7.81 9.46 -4.97
C PHE A 55 6.63 9.77 -5.89
N ILE A 56 6.80 10.64 -6.89
CA ILE A 56 5.76 10.94 -7.88
C ILE A 56 5.49 9.72 -8.77
N ASP A 57 6.53 8.99 -9.19
CA ASP A 57 6.40 7.75 -9.94
C ASP A 57 5.60 6.70 -9.15
N PHE A 58 5.83 6.61 -7.83
CA PHE A 58 5.01 5.81 -6.94
C PHE A 58 3.53 6.25 -6.96
N ILE A 59 3.23 7.56 -6.88
CA ILE A 59 1.85 8.08 -6.95
C ILE A 59 1.16 7.65 -8.26
N LEU A 60 1.89 7.71 -9.39
CA LEU A 60 1.37 7.29 -10.69
C LEU A 60 1.10 5.79 -10.73
N SER A 61 2.04 4.97 -10.25
CA SER A 61 1.86 3.51 -10.19
C SER A 61 0.66 3.11 -9.33
N GLU A 62 0.37 3.86 -8.27
CA GLU A 62 -0.77 3.60 -7.39
C GLU A 62 -2.09 4.01 -8.05
N LYS A 63 -2.08 5.09 -8.84
CA LYS A 63 -3.22 5.48 -9.67
C LYS A 63 -3.58 4.39 -10.68
N GLU A 64 -2.61 3.78 -11.34
CA GLU A 64 -2.83 2.65 -12.27
C GLU A 64 -3.48 1.45 -11.58
N LYS A 65 -3.19 1.24 -10.29
CA LYS A 65 -3.82 0.21 -9.46
C LYS A 65 -5.19 0.64 -8.90
N GLY A 66 -5.70 1.80 -9.31
CA GLY A 66 -6.99 2.36 -8.91
C GLY A 66 -6.97 3.10 -7.57
N ARG A 67 -5.81 3.59 -7.12
CA ARG A 67 -5.63 4.34 -5.86
C ARG A 67 -5.09 5.74 -6.14
N ASP A 68 -5.92 6.56 -6.78
CA ASP A 68 -5.55 7.93 -7.14
C ASP A 68 -5.49 8.85 -5.90
N TYR A 69 -4.29 9.35 -5.59
CA TYR A 69 -4.04 10.27 -4.48
C TYR A 69 -4.93 11.51 -4.50
N PHE A 70 -5.26 12.03 -5.67
CA PHE A 70 -6.02 13.29 -5.79
C PHE A 70 -7.53 13.08 -5.76
N GLN A 71 -8.01 11.85 -5.93
CA GLN A 71 -9.43 11.51 -5.88
C GLN A 71 -9.87 10.92 -4.53
N ILE A 72 -8.95 10.28 -3.81
CA ILE A 72 -9.22 9.74 -2.48
C ILE A 72 -9.45 10.89 -1.48
N LYS A 73 -10.57 10.85 -0.76
CA LYS A 73 -10.83 11.78 0.36
C LYS A 73 -9.81 11.55 1.48
N ASP A 74 -9.16 12.63 1.92
CA ASP A 74 -8.12 12.65 2.95
C ASP A 74 -7.02 11.58 2.71
N PRO A 75 -6.30 11.67 1.58
CA PRO A 75 -5.37 10.66 1.13
C PRO A 75 -4.13 10.64 2.03
N ASN A 76 -3.68 9.44 2.37
CA ASN A 76 -2.46 9.20 3.12
C ASN A 76 -1.59 8.18 2.39
N ILE A 77 -0.28 8.38 2.52
CA ILE A 77 0.71 7.37 2.15
C ILE A 77 0.95 6.55 3.40
N CYS A 78 0.55 5.29 3.34
CA CYS A 78 0.53 4.41 4.50
C CYS A 78 1.49 3.25 4.26
N ARG A 79 2.35 2.98 5.24
CA ARG A 79 3.15 1.75 5.24
C ARG A 79 2.23 0.54 5.30
N ILE A 80 2.60 -0.55 4.64
CA ILE A 80 1.83 -1.79 4.71
C ILE A 80 1.89 -2.30 6.16
N PHE A 81 0.72 -2.63 6.73
CA PHE A 81 0.54 -2.98 8.16
C PHE A 81 1.09 -1.99 9.19
N ASP A 82 1.38 -0.74 8.79
CA ASP A 82 2.08 0.24 9.63
C ASP A 82 3.47 -0.24 10.12
N GLN A 83 4.14 -1.10 9.35
CA GLN A 83 5.46 -1.66 9.65
C GLN A 83 6.49 -1.34 8.57
N GLY A 84 7.77 -1.51 8.89
CA GLY A 84 8.89 -1.31 7.96
C GLY A 84 9.14 0.15 7.56
N ALA A 85 9.88 0.35 6.47
CA ALA A 85 10.25 1.67 5.95
C ALA A 85 9.15 2.28 5.06
N TYR A 86 9.16 3.60 4.91
CA TYR A 86 8.46 4.26 3.82
C TYR A 86 9.22 4.03 2.50
N SER A 87 8.65 3.26 1.58
CA SER A 87 9.29 2.94 0.29
C SER A 87 8.24 2.69 -0.79
N PRO A 88 8.61 2.73 -2.09
CA PRO A 88 7.68 2.41 -3.18
C PRO A 88 7.05 1.01 -3.08
N THR A 89 7.75 0.06 -2.45
CA THR A 89 7.32 -1.34 -2.31
C THR A 89 6.58 -1.65 -1.01
N ASN A 90 6.74 -0.81 0.02
CA ASN A 90 6.12 -0.99 1.33
C ASN A 90 5.12 0.13 1.67
N CYS A 91 4.59 0.82 0.65
CA CYS A 91 3.57 1.86 0.83
C CYS A 91 2.39 1.66 -0.11
N ILE A 92 1.24 2.19 0.31
CA ILE A 92 0.00 2.19 -0.46
C ILE A 92 -0.78 3.47 -0.17
N ILE A 93 -1.52 3.97 -1.16
CA ILE A 93 -2.35 5.18 -1.02
C ILE A 93 -3.76 4.82 -0.58
N ARG A 94 -4.20 5.36 0.55
CA ARG A 94 -5.56 5.13 1.07
C ARG A 94 -6.05 6.29 1.93
N SER A 95 -7.34 6.29 2.25
CA SER A 95 -7.88 7.27 3.20
C SER A 95 -7.35 7.02 4.62
N ARG A 96 -7.22 8.07 5.43
CA ARG A 96 -6.84 7.95 6.85
C ARG A 96 -7.72 6.95 7.61
N LYS A 97 -9.03 6.99 7.34
CA LYS A 97 -10.03 6.13 7.99
C LYS A 97 -9.83 4.64 7.64
N ALA A 98 -9.49 4.33 6.39
CA ALA A 98 -9.20 2.97 5.97
C ALA A 98 -7.95 2.44 6.70
N ASN A 99 -6.90 3.25 6.78
CA ASN A 99 -5.66 2.85 7.47
C ASN A 99 -5.89 2.51 8.95
N ILE A 100 -6.64 3.35 9.69
CA ILE A 100 -6.94 3.13 11.12
C ILE A 100 -7.73 1.84 11.34
N ARG A 101 -8.68 1.52 10.45
CA ARG A 101 -9.49 0.31 10.58
C ARG A 101 -8.69 -0.97 10.39
N GLU A 102 -7.65 -0.91 9.55
CA GLU A 102 -6.86 -2.08 9.19
C GLU A 102 -5.73 -2.37 10.17
N SER A 103 -5.20 -1.36 10.87
CA SER A 103 -4.23 -1.57 11.96
C SER A 103 -4.79 -2.39 13.13
N SER A 104 -6.11 -2.52 13.23
CA SER A 104 -6.81 -3.35 14.22
C SER A 104 -7.49 -4.59 13.62
N GLY A 105 -7.10 -4.99 12.40
CA GLY A 105 -7.70 -6.14 11.72
C GLY A 105 -7.32 -7.47 12.37
N TYR A 106 -8.20 -8.47 12.25
CA TYR A 106 -7.89 -9.84 12.65
C TYR A 106 -6.76 -10.42 11.78
N GLU A 107 -5.85 -11.13 12.42
CA GLU A 107 -4.78 -11.87 11.76
C GLU A 107 -5.34 -13.11 11.06
N PHE A 108 -4.79 -13.41 9.90
CA PHE A 108 -5.14 -14.59 9.13
C PHE A 108 -3.89 -15.13 8.43
N LYS A 109 -3.93 -16.41 8.09
CA LYS A 109 -2.86 -17.09 7.36
C LYS A 109 -3.27 -17.39 5.93
N ILE A 110 -2.28 -17.38 5.05
CA ILE A 110 -2.40 -17.68 3.63
C ILE A 110 -1.41 -18.78 3.31
N TYR A 111 -1.91 -19.94 2.88
CA TYR A 111 -1.08 -20.93 2.23
C TYR A 111 -1.06 -20.65 0.73
N ASP A 112 0.11 -20.60 0.14
CA ASP A 112 0.32 -20.49 -1.30
C ASP A 112 0.93 -21.79 -1.85
N SER A 113 0.22 -22.46 -2.75
CA SER A 113 0.68 -23.71 -3.36
C SER A 113 1.80 -23.53 -4.38
N LEU A 114 1.98 -22.34 -4.96
CA LEU A 114 3.07 -22.08 -5.92
C LEU A 114 4.41 -22.02 -5.22
N THR A 115 4.45 -21.45 -4.01
CA THR A 115 5.68 -21.32 -3.22
C THR A 115 5.80 -22.34 -2.09
N GLY A 116 4.71 -23.03 -1.74
CA GLY A 116 4.60 -23.92 -0.58
C GLY A 116 4.65 -23.20 0.77
N LYS A 117 4.60 -21.86 0.78
CA LYS A 117 4.77 -21.05 1.99
C LYS A 117 3.44 -20.73 2.66
N VAL A 118 3.51 -20.52 3.97
CA VAL A 118 2.42 -19.93 4.75
C VAL A 118 2.85 -18.54 5.19
N GLU A 119 2.08 -17.53 4.78
CA GLU A 119 2.28 -16.14 5.17
C GLU A 119 1.17 -15.68 6.10
N TYR A 120 1.51 -14.72 6.96
CA TYR A 120 0.61 -14.18 7.98
C TYR A 120 0.32 -12.72 7.63
N PHE A 121 -0.96 -12.37 7.64
CA PHE A 121 -1.45 -11.08 7.20
C PHE A 121 -2.44 -10.52 8.22
N ASN A 122 -2.41 -9.19 8.35
CA ASN A 122 -3.40 -8.45 9.13
C ASN A 122 -4.37 -7.77 8.17
N SER A 123 -5.68 -7.96 8.36
CA SER A 123 -6.75 -7.44 7.49
C SER A 123 -6.86 -8.10 6.10
N VAL A 124 -7.91 -8.91 5.93
CA VAL A 124 -8.32 -9.52 4.65
C VAL A 124 -8.53 -8.47 3.56
N ARG A 125 -9.05 -7.29 3.95
CA ARG A 125 -9.31 -6.19 3.02
C ARG A 125 -8.02 -5.63 2.45
N LEU A 126 -7.00 -5.44 3.28
CA LEU A 126 -5.72 -4.90 2.82
C LEU A 126 -5.03 -5.88 1.88
N PHE A 127 -5.03 -7.17 2.24
CA PHE A 127 -4.55 -8.23 1.35
C PHE A 127 -5.27 -8.22 0.00
N TYR A 128 -6.60 -8.07 0.00
CA TYR A 128 -7.35 -7.90 -1.23
C TYR A 128 -6.93 -6.66 -2.02
N GLU A 129 -6.81 -5.49 -1.37
CA GLU A 129 -6.46 -4.25 -2.08
C GLU A 129 -5.06 -4.32 -2.73
N ILE A 130 -4.13 -5.04 -2.10
CA ILE A 130 -2.78 -5.29 -2.64
C ILE A 130 -2.83 -6.29 -3.81
N ASN A 131 -3.60 -7.36 -3.67
CA ASN A 131 -3.54 -8.52 -4.59
C ASN A 131 -4.73 -8.64 -5.54
N LYS A 132 -5.70 -7.72 -5.53
CA LYS A 132 -6.96 -7.82 -6.31
C LYS A 132 -6.74 -8.08 -7.79
N ASN A 133 -5.65 -7.55 -8.35
CA ASN A 133 -5.31 -7.72 -9.77
C ASN A 133 -4.86 -9.16 -10.10
N VAL A 134 -4.35 -9.90 -9.11
CA VAL A 134 -3.90 -11.29 -9.25
C VAL A 134 -5.02 -12.26 -8.84
N LEU A 135 -5.83 -11.88 -7.85
CA LEU A 135 -6.90 -12.74 -7.32
C LEU A 135 -8.09 -12.90 -8.26
N ASP A 136 -8.34 -11.92 -9.15
CA ASP A 136 -9.45 -11.89 -10.11
C ASP A 136 -10.83 -12.27 -9.53
N ILE A 137 -11.10 -11.84 -8.30
CA ILE A 137 -12.40 -12.02 -7.63
C ILE A 137 -12.79 -10.72 -6.94
N SER A 138 -14.06 -10.57 -6.56
CA SER A 138 -14.50 -9.45 -5.73
C SER A 138 -14.17 -9.64 -4.25
N LEU A 139 -14.03 -8.55 -3.49
CA LEU A 139 -13.80 -8.59 -2.04
C LEU A 139 -14.89 -9.40 -1.30
N ALA A 140 -16.15 -9.26 -1.71
CA ALA A 140 -17.25 -10.03 -1.14
C ALA A 140 -17.12 -11.54 -1.41
N THR A 141 -16.57 -11.90 -2.58
CA THR A 141 -16.27 -13.29 -2.92
C THR A 141 -15.09 -13.80 -2.12
N LEU A 142 -14.05 -12.99 -1.91
CA LEU A 142 -12.93 -13.34 -1.03
C LEU A 142 -13.41 -13.68 0.38
N TYR A 143 -14.22 -12.81 1.00
CA TYR A 143 -14.79 -13.08 2.33
C TYR A 143 -15.62 -14.37 2.38
N ARG A 144 -16.44 -14.64 1.36
CA ARG A 144 -17.20 -15.90 1.27
C ARG A 144 -16.28 -17.12 1.14
N ARG A 145 -15.23 -17.05 0.31
CA ARG A 145 -14.26 -18.14 0.14
C ARG A 145 -13.53 -18.46 1.45
N ILE A 146 -13.13 -17.43 2.21
CA ILE A 146 -12.52 -17.60 3.53
C ILE A 146 -13.49 -18.27 4.50
N LYS A 147 -14.74 -17.75 4.59
CA LYS A 147 -15.78 -18.29 5.47
C LYS A 147 -16.10 -19.75 5.15
N ASP A 148 -16.21 -20.08 3.87
CA ASP A 148 -16.51 -21.42 3.37
C ASP A 148 -15.28 -22.34 3.34
N ASN A 149 -14.11 -21.88 3.78
CA ASN A 149 -12.84 -22.60 3.73
C ASN A 149 -12.45 -23.11 2.33
N LYS A 150 -12.80 -22.35 1.29
CA LYS A 150 -12.56 -22.67 -0.13
C LYS A 150 -11.22 -22.13 -0.61
N ILE A 151 -10.61 -22.85 -1.55
CA ILE A 151 -9.43 -22.39 -2.28
C ILE A 151 -9.80 -21.24 -3.23
N ILE A 152 -8.79 -20.43 -3.55
CA ILE A 152 -8.84 -19.35 -4.54
C ILE A 152 -7.75 -19.67 -5.55
N ASN A 153 -8.12 -19.80 -6.83
CA ASN A 153 -7.14 -20.05 -7.88
C ASN A 153 -6.31 -18.79 -8.12
N VAL A 154 -5.01 -18.98 -8.32
CA VAL A 154 -4.07 -17.92 -8.65
C VAL A 154 -3.21 -18.36 -9.83
N ASN A 155 -2.74 -17.40 -10.62
CA ASN A 155 -1.88 -17.65 -11.76
C ASN A 155 -0.78 -16.57 -11.79
N ASP A 156 0.47 -16.97 -11.95
CA ASP A 156 1.62 -16.06 -12.08
C ASP A 156 1.95 -15.70 -13.55
N GLY A 157 1.10 -16.15 -14.49
CA GLY A 157 1.26 -16.00 -15.93
C GLY A 157 1.86 -17.24 -16.62
N VAL A 158 2.44 -18.17 -15.85
CA VAL A 158 3.10 -19.38 -16.36
C VAL A 158 2.56 -20.65 -15.70
N THR A 159 2.29 -20.57 -14.40
CA THR A 159 1.92 -21.68 -13.53
C THR A 159 0.57 -21.41 -12.89
N PHE A 160 -0.31 -22.41 -12.95
CA PHE A 160 -1.57 -22.39 -12.22
C PHE A 160 -1.38 -22.94 -10.82
N GLY A 161 -1.88 -22.21 -9.83
CA GLY A 161 -1.88 -22.62 -8.45
C GLY A 161 -3.15 -22.19 -7.73
N TYR A 162 -3.10 -22.31 -6.42
CA TYR A 162 -4.14 -21.86 -5.51
C TYR A 162 -3.55 -21.30 -4.22
N ILE A 163 -4.29 -20.36 -3.63
CA ILE A 163 -4.10 -19.96 -2.25
C ILE A 163 -5.26 -20.46 -1.40
N LYS A 164 -4.98 -20.70 -0.12
CA LYS A 164 -5.99 -20.96 0.91
C LYS A 164 -5.82 -20.00 2.06
N ILE A 165 -6.88 -19.28 2.37
CA ILE A 165 -6.89 -18.25 3.40
C ILE A 165 -7.72 -18.73 4.60
N SER A 166 -7.21 -18.57 5.81
CA SER A 166 -7.89 -19.00 7.04
C SER A 166 -7.64 -18.01 8.17
N TYR A 167 -8.69 -17.65 8.91
CA TYR A 167 -8.52 -16.89 10.16
C TYR A 167 -7.75 -17.71 11.18
N ILE A 168 -6.89 -17.04 11.93
CA ILE A 168 -6.22 -17.64 13.09
C ILE A 168 -7.22 -17.58 14.24
N LYS A 169 -7.50 -18.73 14.84
CA LYS A 169 -8.33 -18.83 16.03
C LYS A 169 -7.49 -18.62 17.28
#